data_AF-V5EJP7-F1
#
_entry.id   AF-V5EJP7-F1
#
_cell.length_a   1.000
_cell.length_b   1.000
_cell.length_c   1.000
_cell.angle_alpha   90.00
_cell.angle_beta   90.00
_cell.angle_gamma   90.00
#
_symmetry.space_group_name_H-M   'P 1'
#
loop_
_entity.id
_entity.type
_entity.pdbx_description
1 polymer ?
#
loop_
_entity_poly.entity_id
_entity_poly.type
_entity_poly.pdbx_seq_one_letter_code
_entity_poly.pdbx_strand_id
1 'polypeptide(L)'
;MLIALIGPPGAGKASVAQFLAQEHGFRLITLGSSDGQGSIAGSSHAPLADSKSTSKDPSDIGSSHATPKDSLHAFVGSQGASLAESTIQLPNSKTMLDYVTDRWNDRFVTLDLTTFSDLDAFIKRPFFLCVEVAGPLLMRWERYSSKHGPIGLEDFVRLDDSVLYGSGSSPDGLTSRPMLSSKSSSSIVGGNGIVDNIASISLSPFPSNPVSGLTALRRYTHLSINNTHPNLDLLYEGLRTLDLPSNERLRPGWDTYFLKLCNLASLRSNCMKRRVGAVLVATNRILATGYNGTPSGLRNCNQGGCARCNNTLASTSQGNGCGQNLEECLCLHAEENALLEAGRGKIASEGATMYCNTCPCLRCAVKIVQMGIRRVVYQLEYGMDQRTKGIFKEAGVEILQFHLDA
;
A
#
# COMPACT_ATOMS: atom_id res chain seq x y z
N MET A 1 16.02 -2.15 -7.13
CA MET A 1 14.65 -2.38 -6.64
C MET A 1 14.46 -3.86 -6.34
N LEU A 2 13.93 -4.20 -5.17
CA LEU A 2 13.48 -5.56 -4.82
C LEU A 2 11.97 -5.56 -4.61
N ILE A 3 11.26 -6.44 -5.33
CA ILE A 3 9.83 -6.66 -5.17
C ILE A 3 9.60 -8.00 -4.47
N ALA A 4 8.95 -7.99 -3.31
CA ALA A 4 8.45 -9.19 -2.66
C ALA A 4 6.98 -9.38 -2.99
N LEU A 5 6.63 -10.52 -3.60
CA LEU A 5 5.25 -10.87 -3.93
C LEU A 5 4.70 -11.81 -2.87
N ILE A 6 3.74 -11.35 -2.08
CA ILE A 6 3.02 -12.15 -1.10
C ILE A 6 1.58 -12.36 -1.56
N GLY A 7 0.89 -13.38 -1.05
CA GLY A 7 -0.45 -13.67 -1.54
C GLY A 7 -0.89 -15.11 -1.26
N PRO A 8 -2.20 -15.35 -1.21
CA PRO A 8 -2.71 -16.69 -0.91
C PRO A 8 -2.49 -17.66 -2.09
N PRO A 9 -2.74 -18.97 -1.89
CA PRO A 9 -2.60 -19.98 -2.94
C PRO A 9 -3.47 -19.63 -4.16
N GLY A 10 -2.96 -19.89 -5.37
CA GLY A 10 -3.71 -19.66 -6.63
C GLY A 10 -3.90 -18.20 -7.04
N ALA A 11 -3.37 -17.21 -6.30
CA ALA A 11 -3.53 -15.80 -6.62
C ALA A 11 -2.77 -15.32 -7.87
N GLY A 12 -1.78 -16.08 -8.35
CA GLY A 12 -0.98 -15.74 -9.54
C GLY A 12 0.35 -15.04 -9.25
N LYS A 13 0.89 -15.15 -8.03
CA LYS A 13 2.20 -14.59 -7.64
C LYS A 13 3.32 -14.96 -8.63
N ALA A 14 3.39 -16.24 -9.01
CA ALA A 14 4.39 -16.73 -9.96
C ALA A 14 4.25 -16.10 -11.36
N SER A 15 3.01 -15.89 -11.81
CA SER A 15 2.73 -15.23 -13.09
C SER A 15 3.15 -13.77 -13.07
N VAL A 16 2.95 -13.06 -11.95
CA VAL A 16 3.44 -11.68 -11.78
C VAL A 16 4.98 -11.65 -11.73
N ALA A 17 5.63 -12.59 -11.04
CA ALA A 17 7.09 -12.69 -11.05
C ALA A 17 7.65 -12.96 -12.46
N GLN A 18 6.98 -13.84 -13.22
CA GLN A 18 7.34 -14.14 -14.61
C GLN A 18 7.20 -12.92 -15.51
N PHE A 19 6.10 -12.16 -15.38
CA PHE A 19 5.91 -10.89 -16.09
C PHE A 19 7.06 -9.91 -15.81
N LEU A 20 7.40 -9.70 -14.53
CA LEU A 20 8.49 -8.81 -14.14
C LEU A 20 9.84 -9.24 -14.71
N ALA A 21 10.10 -10.55 -14.76
CA ALA A 21 11.33 -11.08 -15.32
C ALA A 21 11.40 -10.89 -16.84
N GLN A 22 10.31 -11.23 -17.56
CA GLN A 22 10.25 -11.21 -19.02
C GLN A 22 10.21 -9.79 -19.60
N GLU A 23 9.37 -8.91 -19.07
CA GLU A 23 9.16 -7.57 -19.65
C GLU A 23 10.06 -6.50 -19.01
N HIS A 24 10.52 -6.71 -17.78
CA HIS A 24 11.25 -5.70 -17.02
C HIS A 24 12.63 -6.16 -16.53
N GLY A 25 13.08 -7.36 -16.90
CA GLY A 25 14.43 -7.85 -16.60
C GLY A 25 14.70 -8.12 -15.11
N PHE A 26 13.67 -8.39 -14.32
CA PHE A 26 13.84 -8.77 -12.92
C PHE A 26 14.47 -10.16 -12.79
N ARG A 27 15.46 -10.30 -11.91
CA ARG A 27 16.04 -11.60 -11.56
C ARG A 27 15.32 -12.20 -10.36
N LEU A 28 14.97 -13.47 -10.43
CA LEU A 28 14.33 -14.18 -9.33
C LEU A 28 15.37 -14.50 -8.25
N ILE A 29 15.08 -14.14 -6.99
CA ILE A 29 15.88 -14.57 -5.83
C ILE A 29 15.03 -15.48 -4.96
N THR A 30 15.58 -16.65 -4.63
CA THR A 30 14.94 -17.63 -3.75
C THR A 30 15.78 -17.95 -2.52
N LEU A 31 15.12 -18.39 -1.46
CA LEU A 31 15.73 -18.92 -0.25
C LEU A 31 15.94 -20.43 -0.40
N GLY A 32 17.16 -20.89 -0.13
CA GLY A 32 17.49 -22.31 -0.14
C GLY A 32 16.67 -23.06 0.91
N SER A 33 16.02 -24.15 0.50
CA SER A 33 15.37 -25.07 1.43
C SER A 33 16.41 -25.69 2.35
N SER A 34 16.27 -25.44 3.65
CA SER A 34 17.02 -26.11 4.72
C SER A 34 16.57 -27.56 4.90
N ASP A 35 16.51 -28.35 3.82
CA ASP A 35 16.21 -29.79 3.84
C ASP A 35 17.30 -30.51 3.04
N GLY A 36 18.31 -30.96 3.78
CA GLY A 36 19.48 -31.64 3.25
C GLY A 36 20.51 -31.88 4.35
N GLN A 37 20.31 -32.97 5.11
CA GLN A 37 21.41 -33.62 5.82
C GLN A 37 22.52 -33.89 4.81
N GLY A 38 23.58 -33.09 4.87
CA GLY A 38 24.82 -33.37 4.19
C GLY A 38 25.42 -34.64 4.78
N SER A 39 25.46 -35.71 3.99
CA SER A 39 26.33 -36.85 4.24
C SER A 39 27.78 -36.33 4.20
N ILE A 40 28.37 -36.13 5.38
CA ILE A 40 29.81 -35.94 5.50
C ILE A 40 30.45 -37.30 5.28
N ALA A 41 31.02 -37.50 4.10
CA ALA A 41 32.07 -38.48 3.90
C ALA A 41 33.30 -37.99 4.68
N GLY A 42 33.57 -38.63 5.81
CA GLY A 42 34.74 -38.38 6.66
C GLY A 42 35.14 -39.68 7.34
N SER A 43 36.29 -40.21 6.93
CA SER A 43 36.88 -41.47 7.36
C SER A 43 37.31 -41.51 8.84
N SER A 44 37.27 -42.72 9.40
CA SER A 44 38.13 -43.29 10.46
C SER A 44 38.13 -42.64 11.86
N HIS A 45 37.51 -43.31 12.85
CA HIS A 45 38.19 -44.16 13.84
C HIS A 45 37.20 -44.62 14.94
N ALA A 46 37.19 -45.93 15.22
CA ALA A 46 36.53 -46.55 16.38
C ALA A 46 37.34 -46.31 17.68
N PRO A 47 36.75 -46.48 18.89
CA PRO A 47 36.66 -47.82 19.48
C PRO A 47 35.36 -48.13 20.27
N LEU A 48 35.33 -49.40 20.72
CA LEU A 48 34.27 -50.26 21.23
C LEU A 48 33.64 -49.96 22.61
N ALA A 49 32.54 -50.71 22.85
CA ALA A 49 31.87 -51.12 24.10
C ALA A 49 30.56 -50.36 24.39
N ASP A 50 29.44 -50.96 24.81
CA ASP A 50 29.10 -52.35 25.11
C ASP A 50 27.57 -52.54 25.04
N SER A 51 27.17 -53.80 24.94
CA SER A 51 25.80 -54.30 24.72
C SER A 51 24.77 -54.04 25.84
N LYS A 52 23.50 -53.82 25.48
CA LYS A 52 22.33 -54.54 26.04
C LYS A 52 21.03 -54.29 25.27
N SER A 53 20.43 -55.40 24.87
CA SER A 53 19.14 -55.60 24.22
C SER A 53 17.96 -55.53 25.20
N THR A 54 16.82 -54.96 24.79
CA THR A 54 15.49 -55.51 25.10
C THR A 54 14.45 -55.03 24.06
N SER A 55 13.66 -56.01 23.62
CA SER A 55 12.58 -56.04 22.64
C SER A 55 11.29 -55.26 22.99
N LYS A 56 10.59 -54.72 21.98
CA LYS A 56 9.20 -55.09 21.57
C LYS A 56 8.61 -54.11 20.52
N ASP A 57 7.96 -54.69 19.51
CA ASP A 57 7.20 -54.12 18.37
C ASP A 57 5.90 -53.36 18.78
N PRO A 58 5.02 -52.93 17.84
CA PRO A 58 5.17 -51.90 16.80
C PRO A 58 3.97 -50.91 16.83
N SER A 59 3.84 -50.07 15.79
CA SER A 59 2.70 -49.21 15.42
C SER A 59 2.70 -47.78 15.95
N ASP A 60 3.24 -46.87 15.14
CA ASP A 60 2.73 -45.50 15.07
C ASP A 60 2.96 -44.95 13.66
N ILE A 61 1.88 -44.89 12.86
CA ILE A 61 1.86 -44.21 11.56
C ILE A 61 1.65 -42.73 11.87
N GLY A 62 2.73 -42.04 12.20
CA GLY A 62 2.75 -40.58 12.32
C GLY A 62 2.85 -39.95 10.93
N SER A 63 1.73 -39.49 10.37
CA SER A 63 1.75 -38.66 9.16
C SER A 63 2.23 -37.24 9.54
N SER A 64 3.51 -36.98 9.30
CA SER A 64 4.09 -35.65 9.29
C SER A 64 3.54 -34.87 8.09
N HIS A 65 2.42 -34.15 8.25
CA HIS A 65 1.95 -33.23 7.22
C HIS A 65 2.65 -31.87 7.35
N ALA A 66 3.75 -31.78 6.59
CA ALA A 66 4.44 -30.56 6.25
C ALA A 66 3.46 -29.54 5.66
N THR A 67 3.57 -28.28 6.10
CA THR A 67 3.02 -27.13 5.39
C THR A 67 3.54 -27.17 3.95
N PRO A 68 2.68 -27.17 2.91
CA PRO A 68 3.16 -27.00 1.56
C PRO A 68 3.59 -25.54 1.44
N LYS A 69 4.88 -25.28 1.68
CA LYS A 69 5.56 -24.21 0.96
C LYS A 69 5.21 -24.46 -0.51
N ASP A 70 4.77 -23.44 -1.24
CA ASP A 70 4.75 -23.41 -2.70
C ASP A 70 6.19 -23.70 -3.16
N SER A 71 6.60 -24.96 -3.09
CA SER A 71 7.97 -25.40 -3.27
C SER A 71 8.19 -25.33 -4.77
N LEU A 72 9.25 -24.64 -5.15
CA LEU A 72 9.66 -24.32 -6.52
C LEU A 72 9.77 -25.52 -7.49
N HIS A 73 9.42 -26.74 -7.11
CA HIS A 73 9.48 -27.91 -7.98
C HIS A 73 8.42 -27.94 -9.09
N ALA A 74 7.43 -27.03 -9.07
CA ALA A 74 6.47 -26.83 -10.16
C ALA A 74 6.80 -25.59 -11.01
N PHE A 75 8.08 -25.37 -11.31
CA PHE A 75 8.60 -24.19 -12.03
C PHE A 75 9.02 -24.47 -13.49
N VAL A 76 8.83 -25.70 -14.00
CA VAL A 76 9.21 -26.04 -15.38
C VAL A 76 8.01 -26.59 -16.14
N GLY A 77 7.13 -25.67 -16.57
CA GLY A 77 6.31 -25.88 -17.77
C GLY A 77 7.13 -25.52 -19.01
N SER A 78 6.75 -26.01 -20.18
CA SER A 78 7.50 -25.96 -21.46
C SER A 78 7.85 -24.56 -22.00
N GLN A 79 7.49 -23.48 -21.31
CA GLN A 79 7.92 -22.10 -21.61
C GLN A 79 8.81 -21.46 -20.50
N GLY A 80 9.24 -22.23 -19.50
CA GLY A 80 10.01 -21.77 -18.33
C GLY A 80 11.55 -21.80 -18.48
N ALA A 81 12.08 -22.15 -19.65
CA ALA A 81 13.53 -22.33 -19.85
C ALA A 81 14.36 -21.04 -19.63
N SER A 82 13.78 -19.86 -19.86
CA SER A 82 14.50 -18.57 -19.73
C SER A 82 14.69 -18.08 -18.28
N LEU A 83 13.93 -18.61 -17.31
CA LEU A 83 14.00 -18.16 -15.90
C LEU A 83 14.99 -18.97 -15.03
N ALA A 84 15.29 -20.20 -15.44
CA ALA A 84 16.19 -21.09 -14.70
C ALA A 84 17.64 -20.57 -14.67
N GLU A 85 18.10 -19.90 -15.75
CA GLU A 85 19.46 -19.33 -15.84
C GLU A 85 19.64 -18.02 -15.06
N SER A 86 18.55 -17.36 -14.65
CA SER A 86 18.57 -16.05 -13.96
C SER A 86 18.16 -16.11 -12.48
N THR A 87 17.99 -17.33 -11.93
CA THR A 87 17.58 -17.54 -10.54
C THR A 87 18.79 -17.54 -9.61
N ILE A 88 18.73 -16.73 -8.56
CA ILE A 88 19.77 -16.61 -7.53
C ILE A 88 19.26 -17.28 -6.26
N GLN A 89 19.92 -18.36 -5.83
CA GLN A 89 19.61 -19.03 -4.56
C GLN A 89 20.49 -18.49 -3.43
N LEU A 90 19.88 -18.10 -2.32
CA LEU A 90 20.57 -17.59 -1.13
C LEU A 90 20.14 -18.37 0.12
N PRO A 91 21.04 -18.58 1.10
CA PRO A 91 20.79 -19.51 2.20
C PRO A 91 19.72 -19.04 3.20
N ASN A 92 19.56 -17.74 3.39
CA ASN A 92 18.60 -17.17 4.34
C ASN A 92 18.24 -15.71 3.98
N SER A 93 17.19 -15.19 4.62
CA SER A 93 16.67 -13.83 4.38
C SER A 93 17.69 -12.72 4.72
N LYS A 94 18.59 -12.95 5.68
CA LYS A 94 19.67 -12.00 6.00
C LYS A 94 20.69 -11.89 4.86
N THR A 95 21.18 -13.02 4.36
CA THR A 95 22.12 -13.02 3.21
C THR A 95 21.46 -12.45 1.96
N MET A 96 20.16 -12.68 1.77
CA MET A 96 19.38 -12.00 0.73
C MET A 96 19.37 -10.49 0.89
N LEU A 97 19.13 -9.98 2.09
CA LEU A 97 19.13 -8.56 2.36
C LEU A 97 20.49 -7.93 2.05
N ASP A 98 21.58 -8.54 2.51
CA ASP A 98 22.94 -8.04 2.29
C ASP A 98 23.26 -8.03 0.78
N TYR A 99 22.98 -9.13 0.08
CA TYR A 99 23.21 -9.27 -1.37
C TYR A 99 22.47 -8.22 -2.20
N VAL A 100 21.19 -7.99 -1.87
CA VAL A 100 20.36 -7.00 -2.55
C VAL A 100 20.76 -5.57 -2.18
N THR A 101 21.19 -5.33 -0.95
CA THR A 101 21.65 -3.99 -0.51
C THR A 101 22.87 -3.55 -1.30
N ASP A 102 23.85 -4.43 -1.51
CA ASP A 102 25.04 -4.13 -2.33
C ASP A 102 24.69 -3.89 -3.81
N ARG A 103 23.54 -4.39 -4.26
CA ARG A 103 23.04 -4.31 -5.63
C ARG A 103 21.70 -3.60 -5.69
N TRP A 104 21.49 -2.60 -4.84
CA TRP A 104 20.16 -2.00 -4.65
C TRP A 104 19.57 -1.39 -5.93
N ASN A 105 20.42 -1.05 -6.91
CA ASN A 105 20.01 -0.52 -8.21
C ASN A 105 19.59 -1.61 -9.23
N ASP A 106 19.95 -2.87 -8.98
CA ASP A 106 19.52 -4.01 -9.81
C ASP A 106 18.05 -4.36 -9.53
N ARG A 107 17.43 -5.11 -10.46
CA ARG A 107 16.02 -5.51 -10.37
C ARG A 107 15.89 -6.96 -9.89
N PHE A 108 15.22 -7.13 -8.76
CA PHE A 108 15.04 -8.44 -8.12
C PHE A 108 13.59 -8.67 -7.73
N VAL A 109 13.13 -9.91 -7.84
CA VAL A 109 11.80 -10.35 -7.39
C VAL A 109 11.95 -11.59 -6.52
N THR A 110 11.13 -11.72 -5.48
CA THR A 110 11.11 -12.90 -4.60
C THR A 110 9.69 -13.27 -4.20
N LEU A 111 9.46 -14.58 -3.99
CA LEU A 111 8.21 -15.15 -3.49
C LEU A 111 8.33 -15.68 -2.06
N ASP A 112 9.53 -15.66 -1.48
CA ASP A 112 9.87 -16.46 -0.30
C ASP A 112 9.77 -15.70 1.03
N LEU A 113 9.63 -14.36 0.98
CA LEU A 113 9.46 -13.51 2.15
C LEU A 113 8.01 -13.58 2.66
N THR A 114 7.69 -14.71 3.31
CA THR A 114 6.33 -15.10 3.72
C THR A 114 6.04 -14.90 5.20
N THR A 115 7.02 -14.42 5.98
CA THR A 115 6.86 -14.16 7.43
C THR A 115 7.23 -12.72 7.79
N PHE A 116 6.74 -12.23 8.93
CA PHE A 116 7.09 -10.89 9.41
C PHE A 116 8.57 -10.78 9.77
N SER A 117 9.13 -11.85 10.36
CA SER A 117 10.55 -11.92 10.69
C SER A 117 11.43 -11.74 9.46
N ASP A 118 11.00 -12.28 8.31
CA ASP A 118 11.72 -12.13 7.05
C ASP A 118 11.55 -10.75 6.43
N LEU A 119 10.40 -10.08 6.63
CA LEU A 119 10.09 -8.80 6.00
C LEU A 119 10.57 -7.56 6.78
N ASP A 120 10.64 -7.61 8.12
CA ASP A 120 10.91 -6.43 8.97
C ASP A 120 12.20 -5.68 8.58
N ALA A 121 13.26 -6.41 8.24
CA ALA A 121 14.53 -5.82 7.83
C ALA A 121 14.49 -5.18 6.42
N PHE A 122 13.60 -5.66 5.55
CA PHE A 122 13.45 -5.18 4.17
C PHE A 122 12.53 -3.96 4.09
N ILE A 123 11.44 -3.92 4.86
CA ILE A 123 10.47 -2.80 4.87
C ILE A 123 11.14 -1.46 5.19
N LYS A 124 12.25 -1.48 5.95
CA LYS A 124 13.03 -0.28 6.30
C LYS A 124 13.88 0.25 5.14
N ARG A 125 13.96 -0.45 4.00
CA ARG A 125 14.87 -0.13 2.89
C ARG A 125 14.14 0.65 1.78
N PRO A 126 14.75 1.73 1.25
CA PRO A 126 14.11 2.58 0.25
C PRO A 126 14.01 1.95 -1.14
N PHE A 127 14.63 0.78 -1.36
CA PHE A 127 14.60 0.04 -2.62
C PHE A 127 13.61 -1.13 -2.61
N PHE A 128 12.91 -1.35 -1.50
CA PHE A 128 12.05 -2.51 -1.26
C PHE A 128 10.57 -2.18 -1.46
N LEU A 129 9.87 -3.04 -2.20
CA LEU A 129 8.43 -2.95 -2.43
C LEU A 129 7.78 -4.29 -2.08
N CYS A 130 6.86 -4.31 -1.12
CA CYS A 130 6.05 -5.49 -0.82
C CYS A 130 4.70 -5.37 -1.52
N VAL A 131 4.37 -6.34 -2.38
CA VAL A 131 3.14 -6.35 -3.18
C VAL A 131 2.33 -7.59 -2.82
N GLU A 132 1.09 -7.38 -2.39
CA GLU A 132 0.12 -8.46 -2.26
C GLU A 132 -0.48 -8.77 -3.64
N VAL A 133 -0.55 -10.04 -3.99
CA VAL A 133 -1.34 -10.53 -5.11
C VAL A 133 -2.48 -11.34 -4.52
N ALA A 134 -3.70 -10.81 -4.64
CA ALA A 134 -4.94 -11.43 -4.21
C ALA A 134 -5.78 -11.86 -5.42
N GLY A 135 -6.92 -12.50 -5.18
CA GLY A 135 -7.87 -12.86 -6.22
C GLY A 135 -9.15 -13.50 -5.66
N PRO A 136 -10.25 -13.51 -6.43
CA PRO A 136 -11.50 -14.17 -6.02
C PRO A 136 -11.27 -15.63 -5.64
N LEU A 137 -11.85 -16.08 -4.52
CA LEU A 137 -11.60 -17.41 -3.95
C LEU A 137 -11.83 -18.55 -4.97
N LEU A 138 -12.95 -18.50 -5.69
CA LEU A 138 -13.31 -19.52 -6.68
C LEU A 138 -12.29 -19.60 -7.82
N MET A 139 -11.88 -18.45 -8.38
CA MET A 139 -10.84 -18.40 -9.42
C MET A 139 -9.49 -18.92 -8.91
N ARG A 140 -9.14 -18.61 -7.65
CA ARG A 140 -7.91 -19.13 -7.04
C ARG A 140 -7.95 -20.64 -6.88
N TRP A 141 -9.09 -21.18 -6.45
CA TRP A 141 -9.31 -22.63 -6.37
C TRP A 141 -9.17 -23.30 -7.73
N GLU A 142 -9.82 -22.79 -8.77
CA GLU A 142 -9.75 -23.34 -10.14
C GLU A 142 -8.30 -23.38 -10.67
N ARG A 143 -7.57 -22.28 -10.49
CA ARG A 143 -6.15 -22.18 -10.87
C ARG A 143 -5.28 -23.13 -10.05
N TYR A 144 -5.52 -23.22 -8.75
CA TYR A 144 -4.75 -24.11 -7.86
C TYR A 144 -5.00 -25.58 -8.21
N SER A 145 -6.26 -25.95 -8.45
CA SER A 145 -6.70 -27.29 -8.84
C SER A 145 -6.13 -27.70 -10.20
N SER A 146 -6.14 -26.79 -11.17
CA SER A 146 -5.55 -27.02 -12.49
C SER A 146 -4.03 -27.26 -12.44
N LYS A 147 -3.34 -26.67 -11.46
CA LYS A 147 -1.88 -26.79 -11.31
C LYS A 147 -1.44 -27.97 -10.44
N HIS A 148 -2.14 -28.24 -9.35
CA HIS A 148 -1.73 -29.22 -8.32
C HIS A 148 -2.57 -30.50 -8.34
N GLY A 149 -3.54 -30.60 -9.25
CA GLY A 149 -4.50 -31.69 -9.30
C GLY A 149 -5.80 -31.38 -8.55
N PRO A 150 -6.83 -32.24 -8.70
CA PRO A 150 -8.16 -31.99 -8.18
C PRO A 150 -8.15 -31.94 -6.64
N ILE A 151 -8.47 -30.78 -6.08
CA ILE A 151 -8.71 -30.56 -4.65
C ILE A 151 -10.17 -30.16 -4.44
N GLY A 152 -10.83 -30.70 -3.41
CA GLY A 152 -12.17 -30.28 -3.03
C GLY A 152 -12.19 -28.80 -2.63
N LEU A 153 -13.27 -28.08 -2.95
CA LEU A 153 -13.40 -26.65 -2.60
C LEU A 153 -13.26 -26.43 -1.09
N GLU A 154 -13.82 -27.32 -0.28
CA GLU A 154 -13.75 -27.25 1.18
C GLU A 154 -12.30 -27.39 1.70
N ASP A 155 -11.54 -28.33 1.15
CA ASP A 155 -10.14 -28.54 1.53
C ASP A 155 -9.27 -27.37 1.07
N PHE A 156 -9.58 -26.78 -0.08
CA PHE A 156 -8.93 -25.56 -0.52
C PHE A 156 -9.24 -24.37 0.39
N VAL A 157 -10.49 -24.22 0.85
CA VAL A 157 -10.86 -23.17 1.82
C VAL A 157 -10.10 -23.34 3.12
N ARG A 158 -9.98 -24.57 3.65
CA ARG A 158 -9.17 -24.86 4.85
C ARG A 158 -7.71 -24.47 4.65
N LEU A 159 -7.13 -24.83 3.50
CA LEU A 159 -5.78 -24.44 3.13
C LEU A 159 -5.65 -22.91 3.08
N ASP A 160 -6.58 -22.23 2.43
CA ASP A 160 -6.60 -20.77 2.30
C ASP A 160 -6.66 -20.08 3.66
N ASP A 161 -7.57 -20.50 4.53
CA ASP A 161 -7.72 -19.95 5.88
C ASP A 161 -6.45 -20.15 6.70
N SER A 162 -5.82 -21.34 6.61
CA SER A 162 -4.57 -21.61 7.32
C SER A 162 -3.43 -20.67 6.87
N VAL A 163 -3.40 -20.29 5.60
CA VAL A 163 -2.40 -19.36 5.05
C VAL A 163 -2.73 -17.91 5.40
N LEU A 164 -4.02 -17.53 5.34
CA LEU A 164 -4.46 -16.16 5.61
C LEU A 164 -4.40 -15.80 7.09
N TYR A 165 -4.84 -16.69 7.97
CA TYR A 165 -5.02 -16.43 9.40
C TYR A 165 -3.99 -17.14 10.28
N GLY A 166 -3.19 -18.03 9.69
CA GLY A 166 -2.29 -18.90 10.43
C GLY A 166 -3.02 -20.15 10.95
N SER A 167 -2.25 -21.19 11.24
CA SER A 167 -2.78 -22.36 11.95
C SER A 167 -3.12 -21.93 13.38
N GLY A 168 -4.40 -21.91 13.73
CA GLY A 168 -4.83 -21.58 15.09
C GLY A 168 -4.08 -22.46 16.10
N SER A 169 -3.33 -21.84 17.01
CA SER A 169 -2.92 -22.53 18.22
C SER A 169 -4.19 -22.98 18.96
N SER A 170 -4.27 -24.26 19.29
CA SER A 170 -5.35 -24.91 20.03
C SER A 170 -5.86 -24.10 21.24
N PRO A 171 -7.13 -24.31 21.65
CA PRO A 171 -7.73 -23.60 22.77
C PRO A 171 -7.30 -24.26 24.10
N ASP A 172 -6.10 -23.96 24.60
CA ASP A 172 -5.70 -24.38 25.94
C ASP A 172 -5.39 -23.19 26.85
N GLY A 173 -6.26 -23.05 27.86
CA GLY A 173 -5.96 -22.54 29.21
C GLY A 173 -5.41 -21.11 29.35
N LEU A 174 -6.26 -20.18 29.79
CA LEU A 174 -6.21 -19.66 31.17
C LEU A 174 -7.15 -18.47 31.36
N THR A 175 -7.74 -18.49 32.54
CA THR A 175 -8.69 -17.57 33.12
C THR A 175 -8.14 -16.15 33.30
N SER A 176 -8.78 -15.14 32.69
CA SER A 176 -8.89 -13.80 33.28
C SER A 176 -9.94 -12.96 32.55
N ARG A 177 -10.92 -12.47 33.31
CA ARG A 177 -12.00 -11.56 32.86
C ARG A 177 -11.47 -10.31 32.16
N PRO A 178 -12.07 -9.84 31.05
CA PRO A 178 -11.73 -8.55 30.47
C PRO A 178 -12.51 -7.42 31.15
N MET A 179 -11.79 -6.34 31.50
CA MET A 179 -12.34 -5.00 31.71
C MET A 179 -12.54 -4.32 30.35
N LEU A 180 -13.67 -3.65 30.15
CA LEU A 180 -13.93 -2.84 28.97
C LEU A 180 -12.86 -1.75 28.83
N SER A 181 -12.16 -1.73 27.69
CA SER A 181 -11.48 -0.54 27.19
C SER A 181 -12.14 -0.12 25.88
N SER A 182 -13.03 0.87 26.00
CA SER A 182 -13.50 1.68 24.89
C SER A 182 -12.39 2.64 24.47
N LYS A 183 -11.89 2.51 23.23
CA LYS A 183 -11.31 3.57 22.37
C LYS A 183 -10.76 2.91 21.09
N SER A 184 -11.46 3.05 19.96
CA SER A 184 -11.36 4.15 18.97
C SER A 184 -10.19 3.97 18.00
N SER A 185 -10.48 3.69 16.73
CA SER A 185 -9.96 4.52 15.63
C SER A 185 -10.62 4.20 14.29
N SER A 186 -10.82 5.29 13.56
CA SER A 186 -11.54 5.53 12.32
C SER A 186 -10.92 4.89 11.07
N SER A 187 -11.75 4.23 10.28
CA SER A 187 -11.53 3.94 8.87
C SER A 187 -12.17 5.06 8.05
N ILE A 188 -11.40 5.74 7.20
CA ILE A 188 -11.93 6.65 6.18
C ILE A 188 -11.60 6.03 4.83
N VAL A 189 -12.57 5.33 4.25
CA VAL A 189 -12.62 5.14 2.81
C VAL A 189 -13.16 6.44 2.22
N GLY A 190 -12.30 7.13 1.46
CA GLY A 190 -12.71 8.23 0.60
C GLY A 190 -12.06 8.00 -0.77
N GLY A 191 -12.87 8.04 -1.84
CA GLY A 191 -12.46 7.78 -3.23
C GLY A 191 -11.51 8.83 -3.84
N ASN A 192 -10.47 9.24 -3.11
CA ASN A 192 -9.51 10.28 -3.51
C ASN A 192 -8.07 9.73 -3.70
N GLY A 193 -7.88 8.42 -3.87
CA GLY A 193 -6.57 7.85 -4.20
C GLY A 193 -5.55 7.93 -3.06
N ILE A 194 -6.01 7.83 -1.81
CA ILE A 194 -5.12 7.57 -0.67
C ILE A 194 -5.21 6.07 -0.38
N VAL A 195 -4.20 5.31 -0.80
CA VAL A 195 -3.93 3.98 -0.26
C VAL A 195 -3.36 4.15 1.15
N ASP A 196 -4.24 4.37 2.13
CA ASP A 196 -3.85 4.23 3.53
C ASP A 196 -3.94 2.74 3.87
N ASN A 197 -2.80 2.19 4.34
CA ASN A 197 -2.71 0.84 4.90
C ASN A 197 -3.94 0.56 5.75
N ILE A 198 -4.81 -0.33 5.26
CA ILE A 198 -6.00 -0.77 5.99
C ILE A 198 -5.50 -1.35 7.30
N ALA A 199 -5.64 -0.59 8.39
CA ALA A 199 -5.39 -1.11 9.72
C ALA A 199 -6.42 -2.23 9.95
N SER A 200 -5.97 -3.49 9.85
CA SER A 200 -6.77 -4.64 10.27
C SER A 200 -6.87 -4.59 11.79
N ILE A 201 -7.99 -4.11 12.32
CA ILE A 201 -8.26 -4.12 13.76
C ILE A 201 -8.80 -5.50 14.11
N SER A 202 -8.08 -6.25 14.95
CA SER A 202 -8.59 -7.49 15.53
C SER A 202 -9.62 -7.15 16.59
N LEU A 203 -10.79 -7.79 16.54
CA LEU A 203 -11.84 -7.67 17.58
C LEU A 203 -11.51 -8.51 18.83
N SER A 204 -10.34 -9.16 18.88
CA SER A 204 -9.91 -9.95 20.03
C SER A 204 -9.67 -9.04 21.26
N PRO A 205 -10.16 -9.42 22.45
CA PRO A 205 -9.93 -8.66 23.69
C PRO A 205 -8.45 -8.66 24.14
N PHE A 206 -7.60 -9.46 23.49
CA PHE A 206 -6.15 -9.43 23.65
C PHE A 206 -5.51 -8.61 22.51
N PRO A 207 -4.66 -7.61 22.83
CA PRO A 207 -3.96 -6.78 21.86
C PRO A 207 -2.74 -7.51 21.27
N SER A 208 -2.83 -8.81 21.01
CA SER A 208 -1.84 -9.49 20.20
C SER A 208 -2.21 -9.26 18.74
N ASN A 209 -1.38 -8.52 18.01
CA ASN A 209 -1.39 -8.56 16.55
C ASN A 209 -1.45 -10.02 16.09
N PRO A 210 -2.18 -10.36 15.00
CA PRO A 210 -2.10 -11.70 14.42
C PRO A 210 -0.61 -12.03 14.25
N VAL A 211 -0.15 -13.04 15.00
CA VAL A 211 1.28 -13.38 15.14
C VAL A 211 1.77 -14.11 13.88
N SER A 212 0.84 -14.63 13.07
CA SER A 212 1.11 -15.43 11.89
C SER A 212 0.06 -15.22 10.79
N GLY A 213 0.37 -15.74 9.60
CA GLY A 213 -0.51 -15.68 8.42
C GLY A 213 -0.34 -14.42 7.57
N LEU A 214 -0.85 -14.48 6.35
CA LEU A 214 -0.77 -13.39 5.37
C LEU A 214 -1.50 -12.12 5.85
N THR A 215 -2.59 -12.27 6.62
CA THR A 215 -3.33 -11.14 7.18
C THR A 215 -2.47 -10.27 8.08
N ALA A 216 -1.52 -10.86 8.81
CA ALA A 216 -0.55 -10.12 9.60
C ALA A 216 0.37 -9.25 8.72
N LEU A 217 0.70 -9.72 7.53
CA LEU A 217 1.62 -9.06 6.59
C LEU A 217 0.99 -7.93 5.78
N ARG A 218 -0.33 -7.93 5.60
CA ARG A 218 -1.07 -6.91 4.82
C ARG A 218 -0.81 -5.47 5.26
N ARG A 219 -0.54 -5.23 6.55
CA ARG A 219 -0.21 -3.88 7.04
C ARG A 219 1.13 -3.34 6.52
N TYR A 220 1.97 -4.22 5.99
CA TYR A 220 3.31 -3.91 5.46
C TYR A 220 3.36 -3.95 3.92
N THR A 221 2.24 -4.28 3.28
CA THR A 221 2.14 -4.27 1.81
C THR A 221 2.01 -2.84 1.32
N HIS A 222 2.80 -2.49 0.32
CA HIS A 222 2.79 -1.16 -0.29
C HIS A 222 1.72 -1.06 -1.38
N LEU A 223 1.37 -2.20 -1.99
CA LEU A 223 0.41 -2.31 -3.08
C LEU A 223 -0.32 -3.66 -2.99
N SER A 224 -1.61 -3.68 -3.32
CA SER A 224 -2.40 -4.92 -3.41
C SER A 224 -3.01 -5.02 -4.81
N ILE A 225 -2.68 -6.10 -5.52
CA ILE A 225 -3.17 -6.43 -6.85
C ILE A 225 -4.28 -7.46 -6.69
N ASN A 226 -5.50 -7.12 -7.08
CA ASN A 226 -6.59 -8.09 -7.14
C ASN A 226 -6.65 -8.73 -8.53
N ASN A 227 -6.08 -9.93 -8.66
CA ASN A 227 -6.04 -10.68 -9.91
C ASN A 227 -7.38 -11.35 -10.21
N THR A 228 -8.25 -10.62 -10.90
CA THR A 228 -9.56 -11.06 -11.41
C THR A 228 -9.53 -11.57 -12.86
N HIS A 229 -8.35 -11.65 -13.48
CA HIS A 229 -8.23 -11.99 -14.90
C HIS A 229 -8.28 -13.51 -15.14
N PRO A 230 -9.07 -14.00 -16.11
CA PRO A 230 -9.20 -15.45 -16.35
C PRO A 230 -7.98 -16.07 -17.05
N ASN A 231 -7.20 -15.28 -17.78
CA ASN A 231 -6.05 -15.74 -18.56
C ASN A 231 -4.81 -14.85 -18.34
N LEU A 232 -3.65 -15.33 -18.78
CA LEU A 232 -2.36 -14.64 -18.60
C LEU A 232 -2.24 -13.38 -19.44
N ASP A 233 -2.80 -13.36 -20.66
CA ASP A 233 -2.67 -12.21 -21.57
C ASP A 233 -3.35 -10.96 -20.98
N LEU A 234 -4.57 -11.12 -20.47
CA LEU A 234 -5.30 -10.03 -19.81
C LEU A 234 -4.63 -9.60 -18.50
N LEU A 235 -4.05 -10.54 -17.75
CA LEU A 235 -3.26 -10.21 -16.57
C LEU A 235 -2.07 -9.33 -16.96
N TYR A 236 -1.31 -9.70 -17.99
CA TYR A 236 -0.12 -8.97 -18.42
C TYR A 236 -0.49 -7.60 -18.99
N GLU A 237 -1.58 -7.48 -19.73
CA GLU A 237 -2.12 -6.18 -20.14
C GLU A 237 -2.42 -5.28 -18.94
N GLY A 238 -3.11 -5.82 -17.92
CA GLY A 238 -3.36 -5.10 -16.67
C GLY A 238 -2.06 -4.68 -15.96
N LEU A 239 -1.07 -5.57 -15.87
CA LEU A 239 0.22 -5.28 -15.24
C LEU A 239 1.03 -4.21 -15.99
N ARG A 240 0.95 -4.15 -17.32
CA ARG A 240 1.57 -3.07 -18.12
C ARG A 240 0.96 -1.71 -17.80
N THR A 241 -0.35 -1.63 -17.61
CA THR A 241 -1.01 -0.37 -17.21
C THR A 241 -0.67 0.06 -15.79
N LEU A 242 -0.36 -0.90 -14.91
CA LEU A 242 -0.03 -0.64 -13.51
C LEU A 242 1.38 -0.08 -13.31
N ASP A 243 2.29 -0.35 -14.27
CA ASP A 243 3.71 0.01 -14.22
C ASP A 243 4.34 -0.30 -12.85
N LEU A 244 4.31 -1.58 -12.47
CA LEU A 244 4.86 -2.05 -11.19
C LEU A 244 6.30 -1.59 -10.90
N PRO A 245 7.22 -1.54 -11.89
CA PRO A 245 8.59 -1.09 -11.66
C PRO A 245 8.76 0.43 -11.48
N SER A 246 7.69 1.22 -11.48
CA SER A 246 7.78 2.67 -11.32
C SER A 246 8.47 3.06 -10.00
N ASN A 247 9.50 3.91 -10.11
CA ASN A 247 10.22 4.42 -8.95
C ASN A 247 9.38 5.37 -8.09
N GLU A 248 8.30 5.96 -8.63
CA GLU A 248 7.35 6.80 -7.86
C GLU A 248 6.75 6.05 -6.66
N ARG A 249 6.70 4.71 -6.73
CA ARG A 249 6.19 3.84 -5.67
C ARG A 249 7.17 3.69 -4.50
N LEU A 250 8.47 3.74 -4.77
CA LEU A 250 9.52 3.65 -3.76
C LEU A 250 9.89 5.03 -3.19
N ARG A 251 10.04 5.98 -4.10
CA ARG A 251 10.44 7.35 -3.79
C ARG A 251 9.60 8.29 -4.66
N PRO A 252 8.50 8.83 -4.12
CA PRO A 252 7.66 9.74 -4.87
C PRO A 252 8.46 10.97 -5.30
N GLY A 253 8.21 11.44 -6.52
CA GLY A 253 8.67 12.74 -6.98
C GLY A 253 8.09 13.87 -6.14
N TRP A 254 8.62 15.08 -6.31
CA TRP A 254 8.21 16.24 -5.49
C TRP A 254 6.73 16.55 -5.62
N ASP A 255 6.19 16.55 -6.85
CA ASP A 255 4.78 16.85 -7.08
C ASP A 255 3.87 15.78 -6.42
N THR A 256 4.20 14.49 -6.59
CA THR A 256 3.54 13.37 -5.90
C THR A 256 3.59 13.53 -4.37
N TYR A 257 4.76 13.84 -3.82
CA TYR A 257 4.96 14.01 -2.39
C TYR A 257 4.11 15.16 -1.82
N PHE A 258 4.15 16.34 -2.44
CA PHE A 258 3.41 17.49 -1.94
C PHE A 258 1.90 17.35 -2.13
N LEU A 259 1.42 16.71 -3.20
CA LEU A 259 -0.01 16.40 -3.36
C LEU A 259 -0.51 15.37 -2.34
N LYS A 260 0.30 14.35 -2.02
CA LYS A 260 -0.02 13.43 -0.90
C LYS A 260 -0.15 14.19 0.43
N LEU A 261 0.72 15.17 0.67
CA LEU A 261 0.61 16.05 1.84
C LEU A 261 -0.65 16.94 1.79
N CYS A 262 -1.06 17.46 0.63
CA CYS A 262 -2.33 18.17 0.49
C CYS A 262 -3.52 17.29 0.87
N ASN A 263 -3.52 16.04 0.40
CA ASN A 263 -4.56 15.06 0.73
C ASN A 263 -4.58 14.76 2.23
N LEU A 264 -3.42 14.58 2.86
CA LEU A 264 -3.31 14.42 4.31
C LEU A 264 -3.83 15.65 5.07
N ALA A 265 -3.43 16.86 4.67
CA ALA A 265 -3.90 18.10 5.27
C ALA A 265 -5.44 18.24 5.15
N SER A 266 -6.01 17.82 4.02
CA SER A 266 -7.45 17.87 3.78
C SER A 266 -8.26 17.03 4.77
N LEU A 267 -7.66 15.99 5.38
CA LEU A 267 -8.33 15.16 6.39
C LEU A 267 -8.68 15.93 7.66
N ARG A 268 -8.02 17.07 7.92
CA ARG A 268 -8.36 17.98 9.03
C ARG A 268 -9.47 18.99 8.71
N SER A 269 -9.93 19.04 7.46
CA SER A 269 -11.04 19.90 7.06
C SER A 269 -12.28 19.63 7.91
N ASN A 270 -12.89 20.72 8.40
CA ASN A 270 -14.14 20.66 9.14
C ASN A 270 -15.35 21.09 8.29
N CYS A 271 -15.14 21.38 7.00
CA CYS A 271 -16.20 21.79 6.09
C CYS A 271 -17.10 20.60 5.72
N MET A 272 -18.41 20.82 5.78
CA MET A 272 -19.41 19.79 5.46
C MET A 272 -19.59 19.53 3.96
N LYS A 273 -19.06 20.41 3.10
CA LYS A 273 -19.26 20.32 1.64
C LYS A 273 -18.17 19.53 0.93
N ARG A 274 -16.92 19.75 1.29
CA ARG A 274 -15.74 19.12 0.65
C ARG A 274 -14.53 19.24 1.55
N ARG A 275 -13.65 18.24 1.49
CA ARG A 275 -12.34 18.25 2.13
C ARG A 275 -11.28 18.75 1.15
N VAL A 276 -10.81 19.97 1.35
CA VAL A 276 -9.78 20.61 0.52
C VAL A 276 -8.54 20.83 1.37
N GLY A 277 -7.38 20.54 0.79
CA GLY A 277 -6.08 20.76 1.41
C GLY A 277 -5.13 21.42 0.42
N ALA A 278 -4.27 22.30 0.94
CA ALA A 278 -3.27 23.04 0.20
C ALA A 278 -1.93 23.02 0.95
N VAL A 279 -0.82 22.98 0.21
CA VAL A 279 0.54 23.04 0.73
C VAL A 279 1.31 24.06 -0.09
N LEU A 280 1.95 25.00 0.57
CA LEU A 280 2.78 26.01 -0.06
C LEU A 280 4.25 25.65 0.14
N VAL A 281 5.01 25.65 -0.95
CA VAL A 281 6.37 25.12 -0.99
C VAL A 281 7.31 26.12 -1.65
N ALA A 282 8.50 26.29 -1.09
CA ALA A 282 9.61 26.98 -1.75
C ALA A 282 10.89 26.17 -1.56
N THR A 283 11.68 26.03 -2.63
CA THR A 283 12.93 25.24 -2.61
C THR A 283 12.75 23.83 -2.00
N ASN A 284 11.65 23.16 -2.35
CA ASN A 284 11.23 21.86 -1.81
C ASN A 284 11.07 21.80 -0.28
N ARG A 285 10.83 22.95 0.36
CA ARG A 285 10.50 23.07 1.79
C ARG A 285 9.09 23.62 1.94
N ILE A 286 8.34 23.07 2.89
CA ILE A 286 6.98 23.52 3.19
C ILE A 286 7.06 24.85 3.93
N LEU A 287 6.43 25.88 3.37
CA LEU A 287 6.24 27.18 4.00
C LEU A 287 5.01 27.19 4.91
N ALA A 288 3.91 26.62 4.41
CA ALA A 288 2.64 26.52 5.13
C ALA A 288 1.76 25.40 4.59
N THR A 289 0.83 24.94 5.42
CA THR A 289 -0.25 24.03 5.04
C THR A 289 -1.58 24.66 5.37
N GLY A 290 -2.61 24.38 4.57
CA GLY A 290 -3.97 24.82 4.82
C GLY A 290 -4.99 23.73 4.54
N TYR A 291 -6.09 23.77 5.27
CA TYR A 291 -7.31 23.02 4.97
C TYR A 291 -8.52 23.95 5.07
N ASN A 292 -9.62 23.62 4.42
CA ASN A 292 -10.80 24.48 4.44
C ASN A 292 -11.65 24.30 5.71
N GLY A 293 -12.20 25.39 6.24
CA GLY A 293 -13.01 25.36 7.46
C GLY A 293 -13.37 26.75 7.97
N THR A 294 -14.19 26.81 9.01
CA THR A 294 -14.52 28.08 9.71
C THR A 294 -13.29 28.68 10.38
N PRO A 295 -13.22 30.02 10.54
CA PRO A 295 -12.14 30.71 11.21
C PRO A 295 -11.85 30.19 12.62
N SER A 296 -10.58 30.31 13.03
CA SER A 296 -10.14 29.99 14.38
C SER A 296 -10.95 30.74 15.44
N GLY A 297 -11.36 30.03 16.49
CA GLY A 297 -12.18 30.58 17.57
C GLY A 297 -13.69 30.50 17.32
N LEU A 298 -14.14 30.13 16.12
CA LEU A 298 -15.56 29.87 15.83
C LEU A 298 -15.88 28.38 15.94
N ARG A 299 -17.17 28.07 16.07
CA ARG A 299 -17.66 26.68 15.96
C ARG A 299 -17.28 26.11 14.61
N ASN A 300 -16.84 24.86 14.56
CA ASN A 300 -16.48 24.20 13.31
C ASN A 300 -17.68 24.10 12.37
N CYS A 301 -17.46 24.09 11.05
CA CYS A 301 -18.56 23.93 10.09
C CYS A 301 -19.33 22.62 10.32
N ASN A 302 -18.65 21.51 10.62
CA ASN A 302 -19.26 20.22 10.98
C ASN A 302 -19.95 20.18 12.34
N GLN A 303 -19.95 21.29 13.07
CA GLN A 303 -20.67 21.52 14.31
C GLN A 303 -21.75 22.61 14.13
N GLY A 304 -22.17 22.88 12.90
CA GLY A 304 -23.16 23.91 12.59
C GLY A 304 -22.59 25.34 12.51
N GLY A 305 -21.27 25.51 12.52
CA GLY A 305 -20.62 26.83 12.53
C GLY A 305 -20.74 27.66 11.26
N CYS A 306 -21.29 27.09 10.18
CA CYS A 306 -21.59 27.82 8.95
C CYS A 306 -23.00 27.49 8.46
N ALA A 307 -23.90 28.46 8.56
CA ALA A 307 -25.30 28.30 8.18
C ALA A 307 -25.45 27.88 6.71
N ARG A 308 -24.77 28.57 5.78
CA ARG A 308 -24.75 28.21 4.36
C ARG A 308 -24.36 26.75 4.10
N CYS A 309 -23.30 26.28 4.75
CA CYS A 309 -22.82 24.91 4.55
C CYS A 309 -23.77 23.85 5.14
N ASN A 310 -24.45 24.17 6.24
CA ASN A 310 -25.33 23.25 6.96
C ASN A 310 -26.81 23.35 6.53
N ASN A 311 -27.20 24.39 5.81
CA ASN A 311 -28.59 24.61 5.39
C ASN A 311 -28.84 24.05 3.98
N THR A 312 -28.74 22.73 3.83
CA THR A 312 -29.01 22.02 2.58
C THR A 312 -30.49 21.85 2.26
N LEU A 313 -31.39 21.97 3.25
CA LEU A 313 -32.82 21.71 3.09
C LEU A 313 -33.66 22.96 2.79
N ALA A 314 -33.20 24.17 3.15
CA ALA A 314 -33.88 25.42 2.77
C ALA A 314 -33.74 25.78 1.28
N SER A 315 -33.10 24.91 0.48
CA SER A 315 -32.87 25.11 -0.95
C SER A 315 -33.99 24.57 -1.84
N THR A 316 -35.19 24.37 -1.30
CA THR A 316 -36.31 23.71 -1.99
C THR A 316 -37.17 24.62 -2.86
N SER A 317 -36.76 25.88 -3.10
CA SER A 317 -37.44 26.76 -4.07
C SER A 317 -36.51 27.52 -5.05
N GLN A 318 -35.20 27.60 -4.77
CA GLN A 318 -34.13 28.00 -5.69
C GLN A 318 -32.85 27.38 -5.14
N GLY A 319 -32.44 26.23 -5.69
CA GLY A 319 -31.36 25.42 -5.12
C GLY A 319 -30.07 26.21 -4.90
N ASN A 320 -29.47 26.08 -3.72
CA ASN A 320 -28.07 26.43 -3.45
C ASN A 320 -27.19 25.47 -4.26
N GLY A 321 -27.14 25.69 -5.57
CA GLY A 321 -26.26 25.00 -6.49
C GLY A 321 -24.80 25.26 -6.15
N CYS A 322 -23.91 24.47 -6.74
CA CYS A 322 -22.49 24.78 -6.76
C CYS A 322 -22.31 26.23 -7.23
N GLY A 323 -21.72 27.11 -6.39
CA GLY A 323 -21.47 28.49 -6.78
C GLY A 323 -22.50 29.56 -6.36
N GLN A 324 -23.57 29.23 -5.63
CA GLN A 324 -24.54 30.24 -5.16
C GLN A 324 -24.33 30.66 -3.69
N ASN A 325 -24.65 31.93 -3.39
CA ASN A 325 -24.55 32.58 -2.08
C ASN A 325 -23.17 32.39 -1.40
N LEU A 326 -22.07 32.50 -2.15
CA LEU A 326 -20.71 32.25 -1.64
C LEU A 326 -20.30 33.24 -0.55
N GLU A 327 -20.83 34.45 -0.60
CA GLU A 327 -20.65 35.54 0.34
C GLU A 327 -21.16 35.22 1.75
N GLU A 328 -22.15 34.32 1.88
CA GLU A 328 -22.67 33.85 3.17
C GLU A 328 -21.82 32.73 3.79
N CYS A 329 -20.81 32.26 3.06
CA CYS A 329 -19.92 31.19 3.52
C CYS A 329 -18.90 31.74 4.51
N LEU A 330 -18.96 31.25 5.75
CA LEU A 330 -17.96 31.57 6.77
C LEU A 330 -16.67 30.76 6.59
N CYS A 331 -16.68 29.67 5.82
CA CYS A 331 -15.50 28.83 5.67
C CYS A 331 -14.44 29.51 4.80
N LEU A 332 -13.21 29.57 5.31
CA LEU A 332 -12.01 29.86 4.54
C LEU A 332 -11.60 28.64 3.73
N HIS A 333 -11.09 28.90 2.53
CA HIS A 333 -10.52 27.90 1.64
C HIS A 333 -9.14 27.45 2.11
N ALA A 334 -8.70 26.28 1.64
CA ALA A 334 -7.40 25.73 2.05
C ALA A 334 -6.24 26.62 1.58
N GLU A 335 -6.36 27.13 0.36
CA GLU A 335 -5.42 28.06 -0.28
C GLU A 335 -5.32 29.35 0.53
N GLU A 336 -6.46 29.89 0.97
CA GLU A 336 -6.49 31.11 1.81
C GLU A 336 -5.78 30.88 3.13
N ASN A 337 -6.05 29.78 3.82
CA ASN A 337 -5.39 29.46 5.08
C ASN A 337 -3.88 29.27 4.90
N ALA A 338 -3.44 28.60 3.83
CA ALA A 338 -2.01 28.45 3.53
C ALA A 338 -1.32 29.81 3.23
N LEU A 339 -1.98 30.69 2.49
CA LEU A 339 -1.47 32.04 2.18
C LEU A 339 -1.38 32.93 3.42
N LEU A 340 -2.42 32.91 4.27
CA LEU A 340 -2.48 33.71 5.50
C LEU A 340 -1.38 33.29 6.48
N GLU A 341 -1.12 32.00 6.61
CA GLU A 341 -0.07 31.47 7.50
C GLU A 341 1.34 31.81 7.00
N ALA A 342 1.61 31.67 5.69
CA ALA A 342 2.94 31.94 5.15
C ALA A 342 3.28 33.44 5.10
N GLY A 343 2.30 34.27 4.73
CA GLY A 343 2.46 35.72 4.53
C GLY A 343 3.27 36.07 3.26
N ARG A 344 2.95 37.22 2.64
CA ARG A 344 3.51 37.63 1.34
C ARG A 344 5.04 37.68 1.29
N GLY A 345 5.68 38.17 2.36
CA GLY A 345 7.13 38.41 2.39
C GLY A 345 7.96 37.15 2.12
N LYS A 346 7.57 36.01 2.71
CA LYS A 346 8.23 34.71 2.49
C LYS A 346 7.95 34.14 1.09
N ILE A 347 6.70 34.28 0.63
CA ILE A 347 6.25 33.75 -0.67
C ILE A 347 6.98 34.42 -1.84
N ALA A 348 7.00 35.75 -1.84
CA ALA A 348 7.49 36.53 -2.96
C ALA A 348 9.03 36.51 -3.07
N SER A 349 9.73 36.42 -1.94
CA SER A 349 11.20 36.39 -1.92
C SER A 349 11.78 35.08 -2.45
N GLU A 350 11.11 33.94 -2.18
CA GLU A 350 11.64 32.62 -2.52
C GLU A 350 11.07 32.04 -3.84
N GLY A 351 9.97 32.60 -4.35
CA GLY A 351 9.28 32.08 -5.53
C GLY A 351 8.62 30.73 -5.25
N ALA A 352 7.43 30.77 -4.65
CA ALA A 352 6.74 29.57 -4.17
C ALA A 352 5.89 28.85 -5.24
N THR A 353 5.70 27.55 -5.02
CA THR A 353 4.73 26.67 -5.68
C THR A 353 3.62 26.31 -4.71
N MET A 354 2.36 26.42 -5.14
CA MET A 354 1.20 25.96 -4.38
C MET A 354 0.70 24.63 -4.91
N TYR A 355 0.58 23.65 -4.02
CA TYR A 355 -0.04 22.37 -4.29
C TYR A 355 -1.44 22.34 -3.67
N CYS A 356 -2.44 21.85 -4.40
CA CYS A 356 -3.82 21.73 -3.93
C CYS A 356 -4.42 20.37 -4.32
N ASN A 357 -5.19 19.75 -3.44
CA ASN A 357 -5.91 18.53 -3.85
C ASN A 357 -7.06 18.82 -4.84
N THR A 358 -7.55 20.06 -4.88
CA THR A 358 -8.64 20.52 -5.74
C THR A 358 -8.22 21.81 -6.44
N CYS A 359 -8.62 21.99 -7.71
CA CYS A 359 -8.35 23.21 -8.46
C CYS A 359 -8.83 24.47 -7.71
N PRO A 360 -8.00 25.53 -7.58
CA PRO A 360 -8.37 26.74 -6.86
C PRO A 360 -9.56 27.48 -7.46
N CYS A 361 -10.44 28.01 -6.60
CA CYS A 361 -11.54 28.85 -7.06
C CYS A 361 -11.06 30.22 -7.56
N LEU A 362 -11.90 30.95 -8.29
CA LEU A 362 -11.59 32.28 -8.82
C LEU A 362 -11.07 33.25 -7.75
N ARG A 363 -11.71 33.28 -6.56
CA ARG A 363 -11.30 34.15 -5.45
C ARG A 363 -9.93 33.78 -4.88
N CYS A 364 -9.60 32.49 -4.84
CA CYS A 364 -8.29 32.02 -4.42
C CYS A 364 -7.23 32.33 -5.49
N ALA A 365 -7.55 32.14 -6.77
CA ALA A 365 -6.64 32.43 -7.89
C ALA A 365 -6.14 33.88 -7.87
N VAL A 366 -7.04 34.86 -7.68
CA VAL A 366 -6.66 36.28 -7.54
C VAL A 366 -5.69 36.50 -6.37
N LYS A 367 -5.94 35.84 -5.23
CA LYS A 367 -5.07 35.95 -4.05
C LYS A 367 -3.71 35.28 -4.27
N ILE A 368 -3.68 34.12 -4.92
CA ILE A 368 -2.46 33.38 -5.27
C ILE A 368 -1.55 34.26 -6.13
N VAL A 369 -2.11 34.89 -7.17
CA VAL A 369 -1.39 35.84 -8.03
C VAL A 369 -0.85 37.02 -7.21
N GLN A 370 -1.70 37.65 -6.40
CA GLN A 370 -1.32 38.80 -5.59
C GLN A 370 -0.17 38.50 -4.60
N MET A 371 -0.09 37.26 -4.11
CA MET A 371 0.94 36.80 -3.19
C MET A 371 2.29 36.49 -3.88
N GLY A 372 2.33 36.45 -5.22
CA GLY A 372 3.56 36.22 -5.98
C GLY A 372 3.94 34.75 -6.15
N ILE A 373 2.97 33.84 -6.10
CA ILE A 373 3.18 32.42 -6.39
C ILE A 373 3.46 32.25 -7.88
N ARG A 374 4.41 31.38 -8.23
CA ARG A 374 4.87 31.18 -9.62
C ARG A 374 4.27 29.95 -10.30
N ARG A 375 3.92 28.94 -9.50
CA ARG A 375 3.41 27.66 -10.00
C ARG A 375 2.29 27.12 -9.10
N VAL A 376 1.26 26.56 -9.70
CA VAL A 376 0.13 25.92 -9.03
C VAL A 376 -0.02 24.51 -9.59
N VAL A 377 0.01 23.50 -8.72
CA VAL A 377 -0.19 22.10 -9.08
C VAL A 377 -1.44 21.58 -8.37
N TYR A 378 -2.36 20.95 -9.09
CA TYR A 378 -3.60 20.42 -8.50
C TYR A 378 -3.97 19.03 -8.99
N GLN A 379 -4.69 18.27 -8.15
CA GLN A 379 -5.12 16.90 -8.48
C GLN A 379 -6.52 16.84 -9.11
N LEU A 380 -7.55 17.28 -8.39
CA LEU A 380 -8.94 17.13 -8.82
C LEU A 380 -9.44 18.36 -9.56
N GLU A 381 -10.15 18.14 -10.67
CA GLU A 381 -10.91 19.19 -11.32
C GLU A 381 -12.07 19.63 -10.41
N TYR A 382 -12.21 20.95 -10.28
CA TYR A 382 -13.39 21.54 -9.68
C TYR A 382 -13.87 22.62 -10.62
N GLY A 383 -14.98 22.32 -11.32
CA GLY A 383 -15.73 23.23 -12.19
C GLY A 383 -14.85 24.32 -12.78
N MET A 384 -13.83 23.91 -13.56
CA MET A 384 -12.78 24.83 -13.99
C MET A 384 -13.40 25.93 -14.82
N ASP A 385 -13.57 27.08 -14.16
CA ASP A 385 -13.93 28.29 -14.84
C ASP A 385 -12.73 28.64 -15.74
N GLN A 386 -12.96 28.70 -17.04
CA GLN A 386 -11.96 29.15 -18.03
C GLN A 386 -11.30 30.47 -17.58
N ARG A 387 -12.01 31.25 -16.75
CA ARG A 387 -11.51 32.45 -16.07
C ARG A 387 -10.33 32.21 -15.11
N THR A 388 -10.34 31.15 -14.29
CA THR A 388 -9.21 30.85 -13.38
C THR A 388 -7.92 30.60 -14.16
N LYS A 389 -7.99 29.79 -15.22
CA LYS A 389 -6.85 29.56 -16.12
C LYS A 389 -6.42 30.86 -16.81
N GLY A 390 -7.39 31.68 -17.22
CA GLY A 390 -7.14 33.00 -17.81
C GLY A 390 -6.33 33.91 -16.90
N ILE A 391 -6.70 34.04 -15.63
CA ILE A 391 -6.00 34.87 -14.64
C ILE A 391 -4.56 34.38 -14.42
N PHE A 392 -4.35 33.08 -14.25
CA PHE A 392 -2.99 32.55 -14.09
C PHE A 392 -2.14 32.79 -15.33
N LYS A 393 -2.70 32.59 -16.52
CA LYS A 393 -2.01 32.85 -17.79
C LYS A 393 -1.62 34.33 -17.95
N GLU A 394 -2.53 35.25 -17.66
CA GLU A 394 -2.28 36.69 -17.73
C GLU A 394 -1.21 37.14 -16.72
N ALA A 395 -1.22 36.55 -15.52
CA ALA A 395 -0.26 36.84 -14.47
C ALA A 395 1.09 36.11 -14.63
N GLY A 396 1.25 35.25 -15.63
CA GLY A 396 2.47 34.45 -15.82
C GLY A 396 2.69 33.35 -14.77
N VAL A 397 1.61 32.85 -14.15
CA VAL A 397 1.64 31.74 -13.18
C VAL A 397 1.41 30.42 -13.92
N GLU A 398 2.33 29.47 -13.77
CA GLU A 398 2.18 28.12 -14.32
C GLU A 398 1.08 27.36 -13.58
N ILE A 399 0.17 26.71 -14.30
CA ILE A 399 -0.86 25.85 -13.72
C ILE A 399 -0.79 24.45 -14.33
N LEU A 400 -0.65 23.43 -13.48
CA LEU A 400 -0.52 22.03 -13.86
C LEU A 400 -1.53 21.16 -13.14
N GLN A 401 -2.26 20.34 -13.90
CA GLN A 401 -3.02 19.23 -13.35
C GLN A 401 -2.12 18.01 -13.26
N PHE A 402 -2.06 17.40 -12.09
CA PHE A 402 -1.22 16.24 -11.83
C PHE A 402 -2.05 15.10 -11.24
N HIS A 403 -2.02 13.95 -11.90
CA HIS A 403 -2.74 12.77 -11.45
C HIS A 403 -1.79 11.93 -10.59
N LEU A 404 -2.21 11.59 -9.37
CA LEU A 404 -1.46 10.66 -8.55
C LEU A 404 -1.66 9.25 -9.10
N ASP A 405 -0.57 8.54 -9.37
CA ASP A 405 -0.61 7.12 -9.69
C ASP A 405 -1.21 6.36 -8.50
N ALA A 406 -2.20 5.51 -8.78
CA ALA A 406 -2.94 4.73 -7.79
C ALA A 406 -2.06 3.68 -7.09
#